data_AF-A0A836P019-F1
#
_entry.id   AF-A0A836P019-F1
#
_cell.length_a   1.000
_cell.length_b   1.000
_cell.length_c   1.000
_cell.angle_alpha   90.00
_cell.angle_beta   90.00
_cell.angle_gamma   90.00
#
_symmetry.space_group_name_H-M   'P 1'
#
loop_
_entity.id
_entity.type
_entity.pdbx_description
1 polymer ?
#
loop_
_entity_poly.entity_id
_entity_poly.type
_entity_poly.pdbx_seq_one_letter_code
_entity_poly.pdbx_strand_id
1 'polypeptide(L)'
;SSIIRGLDGPRVAVLRDGLSTQDVSTVSQDHSPAIEPFLANQIEVLKGPSTLLYGSGAIGGVVNVVDGRIAETPVDGFSGRAEVRVDGGDKDGNTDMFRVDAGNGSGLSIHADGVYRNQNDYDTPQGRQLNSWVDSKVGSIGASLSGDWGFVGLSASRFRDNYGNPGEPGDPSIGERGVSLKLQQDRYDLKGGLTDPWGEGSALRYSFGHTDYAHTEFEGEEVGTVFTKRANEGRVEASFTLGGGWQTAFGLQGSDSTFQAVGEESFVPKTDTRSLGAFAVARNNWERVTAEFGARVDKVKYQTDIGVDRDFTPTSVSASGGFRFNEQWRLTANLDHAERAPAEEELFANGPH
;
A
#
# COMPACT_ATOMS: atom_id res chain seq x y z
N SER A 1 0.97 12.14 1.93
CA SER A 1 1.59 11.08 1.09
C SER A 1 3.07 10.86 1.44
N SER A 2 3.71 9.79 0.93
CA SER A 2 5.18 9.58 1.09
C SER A 2 5.96 10.27 -0.03
N ILE A 3 7.06 10.96 0.31
CA ILE A 3 7.94 11.62 -0.67
C ILE A 3 9.26 10.85 -0.79
N ILE A 4 9.58 10.34 -1.97
CA ILE A 4 10.86 9.68 -2.26
C ILE A 4 11.57 10.44 -3.38
N ARG A 5 12.74 11.01 -3.06
CA ARG A 5 13.57 11.79 -4.01
C ARG A 5 12.82 12.97 -4.67
N GLY A 6 11.87 13.57 -3.94
CA GLY A 6 11.04 14.67 -4.44
C GLY A 6 9.86 14.24 -5.30
N LEU A 7 9.57 12.93 -5.40
CA LEU A 7 8.40 12.38 -6.06
C LEU A 7 7.39 11.89 -5.02
N ASP A 8 6.09 12.05 -5.30
CA ASP A 8 4.97 11.72 -4.41
C ASP A 8 3.73 11.22 -5.19
N GLY A 9 2.63 11.01 -4.47
CA GLY A 9 1.32 10.64 -5.03
C GLY A 9 1.41 9.40 -5.96
N PRO A 10 0.87 9.47 -7.20
CA PRO A 10 0.82 8.31 -8.11
C PRO A 10 2.20 7.87 -8.64
N ARG A 11 3.29 8.53 -8.23
CA ARG A 11 4.68 8.18 -8.61
C ARG A 11 5.38 7.36 -7.54
N VAL A 12 4.85 7.28 -6.32
CA VAL A 12 5.38 6.43 -5.24
C VAL A 12 4.30 5.45 -4.83
N ALA A 13 4.52 4.15 -5.08
CA ALA A 13 3.54 3.15 -4.73
C ALA A 13 3.59 2.86 -3.22
N VAL A 14 2.44 2.95 -2.57
CA VAL A 14 2.25 2.56 -1.17
C VAL A 14 1.49 1.24 -1.16
N LEU A 15 2.10 0.21 -0.60
CA LEU A 15 1.59 -1.16 -0.64
C LEU A 15 1.39 -1.69 0.76
N ARG A 16 0.36 -2.53 0.89
CA ARG A 16 0.20 -3.45 2.01
C ARG A 16 0.50 -4.83 1.48
N ASP A 17 1.55 -5.44 2.01
CA ASP A 17 1.78 -6.86 1.84
C ASP A 17 1.93 -7.28 0.35
N GLY A 18 2.44 -6.36 -0.49
CA GLY A 18 2.68 -6.52 -1.92
C GLY A 18 1.56 -6.09 -2.88
N LEU A 19 0.39 -5.68 -2.36
CA LEU A 19 -0.74 -5.15 -3.13
C LEU A 19 -0.99 -3.68 -2.80
N SER A 20 -1.65 -2.93 -3.69
CA SER A 20 -2.00 -1.53 -3.43
C SER A 20 -2.91 -1.42 -2.21
N THR A 21 -2.77 -0.33 -1.46
CA THR A 21 -3.69 0.04 -0.38
C THR A 21 -5.08 0.38 -0.89
N GLN A 22 -5.20 0.72 -2.17
CA GLN A 22 -6.46 1.09 -2.83
C GLN A 22 -7.21 2.21 -2.09
N ASP A 23 -6.47 3.10 -1.42
CA ASP A 23 -6.99 4.36 -0.88
C ASP A 23 -7.00 5.46 -1.97
N VAL A 24 -7.37 6.67 -1.55
CA VAL A 24 -7.46 7.86 -2.41
C VAL A 24 -6.40 8.92 -2.04
N SER A 25 -5.33 8.50 -1.34
CA SER A 25 -4.22 9.40 -0.94
C SER A 25 -3.37 9.92 -2.09
N THR A 26 -3.62 9.45 -3.32
CA THR A 26 -3.02 9.99 -4.54
C THR A 26 -3.76 11.20 -5.09
N VAL A 27 -5.04 11.38 -4.71
CA VAL A 27 -5.92 12.44 -5.20
C VAL A 27 -5.53 13.79 -4.59
N SER A 28 -5.34 13.84 -3.26
CA SER A 28 -4.92 15.03 -2.53
C SER A 28 -4.10 14.64 -1.28
N GLN A 29 -3.42 15.63 -0.68
CA GLN A 29 -2.47 15.46 0.43
C GLN A 29 -3.12 15.41 1.81
N ASP A 30 -4.34 15.92 1.93
CA ASP A 30 -5.25 15.78 3.07
C ASP A 30 -5.70 14.33 3.28
N HIS A 31 -5.70 13.50 2.25
CA HIS A 31 -6.15 12.12 2.32
C HIS A 31 -5.10 11.20 2.95
N SER A 32 -5.40 10.71 4.16
CA SER A 32 -4.57 9.76 4.90
C SER A 32 -4.41 8.41 4.16
N PRO A 33 -3.17 7.90 3.95
CA PRO A 33 -2.97 6.55 3.42
C PRO A 33 -3.46 5.54 4.44
N ALA A 34 -4.20 4.52 4.00
CA ALA A 34 -4.81 3.54 4.89
C ALA A 34 -3.78 2.48 5.35
N ILE A 35 -2.74 2.91 6.07
CA ILE A 35 -1.66 2.08 6.60
C ILE A 35 -1.41 2.44 8.06
N GLU A 36 -1.18 1.42 8.89
CA GLU A 36 -0.78 1.63 10.28
C GLU A 36 0.62 1.03 10.53
N PRO A 37 1.68 1.86 10.62
CA PRO A 37 3.05 1.39 10.77
C PRO A 37 3.35 0.74 12.13
N PHE A 38 2.58 1.02 13.19
CA PHE A 38 2.80 0.38 14.50
C PHE A 38 2.54 -1.13 14.46
N LEU A 39 1.74 -1.60 13.50
CA LEU A 39 1.38 -3.01 13.31
C LEU A 39 2.30 -3.74 12.33
N ALA A 40 3.23 -3.03 11.70
CA ALA A 40 4.13 -3.58 10.70
C ALA A 40 5.20 -4.47 11.35
N ASN A 41 5.45 -5.62 10.74
CA ASN A 41 6.65 -6.41 11.00
C ASN A 41 7.88 -5.73 10.39
N GLN A 42 7.72 -5.18 9.18
CA GLN A 42 8.76 -4.43 8.48
C GLN A 42 8.15 -3.44 7.49
N ILE A 43 8.91 -2.38 7.20
CA ILE A 43 8.61 -1.41 6.16
C ILE A 43 9.77 -1.45 5.16
N GLU A 44 9.45 -1.81 3.92
CA GLU A 44 10.39 -1.96 2.84
C GLU A 44 10.33 -0.72 1.93
N VAL A 45 11.47 -0.08 1.71
CA VAL A 45 11.59 1.04 0.76
C VAL A 45 12.44 0.59 -0.42
N LEU A 46 11.77 0.17 -1.48
CA LEU A 46 12.42 -0.35 -2.69
C LEU A 46 12.68 0.78 -3.68
N LYS A 47 13.86 0.72 -4.29
CA LYS A 47 14.37 1.72 -5.22
C LYS A 47 15.06 1.01 -6.39
N GLY A 48 14.89 1.55 -7.60
CA GLY A 48 15.53 1.03 -8.80
C GLY A 48 14.75 -0.12 -9.45
N PRO A 49 15.42 -1.01 -10.20
CA PRO A 49 14.80 -2.01 -11.10
C PRO A 49 13.66 -2.83 -10.50
N SER A 50 13.80 -3.21 -9.23
CA SER A 50 12.85 -4.07 -8.54
C SER A 50 11.49 -3.40 -8.28
N THR A 51 11.38 -2.06 -8.40
CA THR A 51 10.09 -1.36 -8.21
C THR A 51 9.10 -1.67 -9.34
N LEU A 52 9.59 -2.02 -10.53
CA LEU A 52 8.76 -2.43 -11.67
C LEU A 52 7.88 -3.65 -11.35
N LEU A 53 8.29 -4.48 -10.38
CA LEU A 53 7.50 -5.62 -9.94
C LEU A 53 6.13 -5.21 -9.42
N TYR A 54 5.95 -3.98 -8.93
CA TYR A 54 4.76 -3.56 -8.20
C TYR A 54 3.82 -2.65 -8.99
N GLY A 55 4.11 -2.42 -10.27
CA GLY A 55 3.26 -1.65 -11.18
C GLY A 55 4.00 -0.51 -11.88
N SER A 56 3.46 -0.09 -13.02
CA SER A 56 3.97 1.05 -13.80
C SER A 56 3.90 2.39 -13.06
N GLY A 57 3.15 2.48 -11.95
CA GLY A 57 3.10 3.65 -11.05
C GLY A 57 4.32 3.85 -10.17
N ALA A 58 5.14 2.82 -9.94
CA ALA A 58 6.19 2.83 -8.93
C ALA A 58 7.53 3.47 -9.39
N ILE A 59 7.47 4.50 -10.23
CA ILE A 59 8.66 5.13 -10.86
C ILE A 59 9.56 5.79 -9.81
N GLY A 60 8.97 6.43 -8.79
CA GLY A 60 9.68 7.10 -7.70
C GLY A 60 10.12 6.16 -6.58
N GLY A 61 9.57 4.95 -6.52
CA GLY A 61 9.85 3.98 -5.48
C GLY A 61 8.61 3.22 -5.02
N VAL A 62 8.83 2.24 -4.15
CA VAL A 62 7.78 1.48 -3.47
C VAL A 62 8.02 1.58 -1.97
N VAL A 63 6.97 1.87 -1.21
CA VAL A 63 6.90 1.67 0.23
C VAL A 63 5.94 0.51 0.49
N ASN A 64 6.48 -0.65 0.85
CA ASN A 64 5.68 -1.83 1.17
C ASN A 64 5.66 -2.06 2.67
N VAL A 65 4.47 -2.11 3.25
CA VAL A 65 4.27 -2.42 4.66
C VAL A 65 3.86 -3.87 4.80
N VAL A 66 4.71 -4.65 5.46
CA VAL A 66 4.48 -6.06 5.71
C VAL A 66 3.90 -6.20 7.11
N ASP A 67 2.66 -6.69 7.20
CA ASP A 67 1.92 -6.74 8.46
C ASP A 67 1.85 -8.15 9.07
N GLY A 68 2.11 -9.22 8.31
CA GLY A 68 2.11 -10.59 8.84
C GLY A 68 0.79 -11.03 9.47
N ARG A 69 -0.35 -10.47 9.05
CA ARG A 69 -1.70 -10.93 9.46
C ARG A 69 -2.02 -12.32 8.96
N ILE A 70 -1.38 -12.73 7.87
CA ILE A 70 -1.39 -14.08 7.32
C ILE A 70 0.00 -14.68 7.51
N ALA A 71 0.13 -15.63 8.45
CA ALA A 71 1.42 -16.28 8.71
C ALA A 71 1.77 -17.25 7.57
N GLU A 72 2.97 -17.12 7.00
CA GLU A 72 3.46 -18.00 5.93
C GLU A 72 4.09 -19.29 6.45
N THR A 73 4.40 -19.34 7.75
CA THR A 73 5.01 -20.49 8.43
C THR A 73 4.26 -20.82 9.72
N PRO A 74 4.35 -22.06 10.24
CA PRO A 74 3.62 -22.44 11.44
C PRO A 74 4.03 -21.60 12.65
N VAL A 75 3.05 -21.00 13.33
CA VAL A 75 3.22 -20.42 14.66
C VAL A 75 3.06 -21.53 15.70
N ASP A 76 3.99 -21.63 16.64
CA ASP A 76 3.92 -22.56 17.77
C ASP A 76 3.63 -21.82 19.06
N GLY A 77 2.57 -22.20 19.75
CA GLY A 77 2.13 -21.58 20.99
C GLY A 77 1.53 -20.20 20.79
N PHE A 78 1.86 -19.28 21.70
CA PHE A 78 1.28 -17.94 21.78
C PHE A 78 2.40 -16.90 21.87
N SER A 79 2.26 -15.82 21.10
CA SER A 79 3.11 -14.64 21.18
C SER A 79 2.28 -13.37 20.99
N GLY A 80 2.81 -12.23 21.44
CA GLY A 80 2.12 -10.97 21.28
C GLY A 80 2.94 -9.78 21.77
N ARG A 81 2.43 -8.59 21.46
CA ARG A 81 2.98 -7.30 21.88
C ARG A 81 1.82 -6.41 22.28
N ALA A 82 2.03 -5.58 23.30
CA ALA A 82 1.15 -4.46 23.59
C ALA A 82 2.02 -3.24 23.90
N GLU A 83 1.54 -2.06 23.53
CA GLU A 83 2.24 -0.81 23.79
C GLU A 83 1.22 0.29 24.06
N VAL A 84 1.52 1.15 25.02
CA VAL A 84 0.75 2.34 25.37
C VAL A 84 1.73 3.50 25.38
N ARG A 85 1.44 4.52 24.57
CA ARG A 85 2.18 5.78 24.53
C ARG A 85 1.24 6.89 24.93
N VAL A 86 1.68 7.73 25.86
CA VAL A 86 0.98 8.94 26.27
C VAL A 86 1.86 10.11 25.89
N ASP A 87 1.29 11.04 25.14
CA ASP A 87 1.95 12.28 24.75
C ASP A 87 1.43 13.40 25.65
N GLY A 88 2.32 14.27 26.12
CA GLY A 88 1.98 15.41 26.98
C GLY A 88 2.79 16.64 26.64
N GLY A 89 2.27 17.81 27.01
CA GLY A 89 2.85 19.10 26.66
C GLY A 89 2.27 19.61 25.34
N ASP A 90 3.04 19.55 24.27
CA ASP A 90 2.69 20.14 22.97
C ASP A 90 1.62 19.32 22.20
N LYS A 91 1.39 18.06 22.59
CA LYS A 91 0.45 17.12 21.98
C LYS A 91 -0.16 16.28 23.08
N ASP A 92 -1.27 16.70 23.67
CA ASP A 92 -1.99 15.84 24.60
C ASP A 92 -2.67 14.71 23.81
N GLY A 93 -2.41 13.46 24.18
CA GLY A 93 -3.00 12.33 23.48
C GLY A 93 -2.42 10.98 23.88
N ASN A 94 -2.87 9.94 23.22
CA ASN A 94 -2.34 8.60 23.40
C ASN A 94 -2.38 7.76 22.12
N THR A 95 -1.45 6.82 22.02
CA THR A 95 -1.45 5.75 21.03
C THR A 95 -1.29 4.42 21.74
N ASP A 96 -2.29 3.57 21.62
CA ASP A 96 -2.34 2.24 22.22
C ASP A 96 -2.38 1.19 21.11
N MET A 97 -1.68 0.09 21.30
CA MET A 97 -1.69 -1.01 20.35
C MET A 97 -1.59 -2.35 21.04
N PHE A 98 -2.14 -3.36 20.37
CA PHE A 98 -1.84 -4.75 20.68
C PHE A 98 -1.74 -5.56 19.39
N ARG A 99 -1.00 -6.66 19.49
CA ARG A 99 -0.88 -7.71 18.49
C ARG A 99 -0.77 -9.04 19.19
N VAL A 100 -1.45 -10.04 18.67
CA VAL A 100 -1.41 -11.41 19.17
C VAL A 100 -1.33 -12.36 17.98
N ASP A 101 -0.42 -13.31 18.06
CA ASP A 101 -0.25 -14.42 17.12
C ASP A 101 -0.28 -15.73 17.92
N ALA A 102 -1.07 -16.71 17.49
CA ALA A 102 -1.12 -18.02 18.13
C ALA A 102 -1.23 -19.13 17.10
N GLY A 103 -0.73 -20.32 17.43
CA GLY A 103 -0.83 -21.47 16.55
C GLY A 103 -0.55 -22.79 17.25
N ASN A 104 -0.77 -23.88 16.52
CA ASN A 104 -0.64 -25.24 17.03
C ASN A 104 0.69 -25.91 16.67
N GLY A 105 1.65 -25.15 16.13
CA GLY A 105 2.96 -25.64 15.69
C GLY A 105 2.95 -26.61 14.49
N SER A 106 1.77 -27.04 14.04
CA SER A 106 1.59 -28.08 13.02
C SER A 106 0.87 -27.60 11.76
N GLY A 107 0.56 -26.31 11.69
CA GLY A 107 0.16 -25.66 10.45
C GLY A 107 -0.88 -24.56 10.62
N LEU A 108 -1.74 -24.62 11.65
CA LEU A 108 -2.75 -23.58 11.90
C LEU A 108 -2.14 -22.43 12.69
N SER A 109 -2.27 -21.23 12.14
CA SER A 109 -1.93 -19.97 12.82
C SER A 109 -3.13 -19.01 12.77
N ILE A 110 -3.33 -18.25 13.84
CA ILE A 110 -4.31 -17.18 13.96
C ILE A 110 -3.62 -15.90 14.42
N HIS A 111 -4.21 -14.79 14.03
CA HIS A 111 -3.68 -13.46 14.27
C HIS A 111 -4.81 -12.50 14.65
N ALA A 112 -4.53 -11.58 15.58
CA ALA A 112 -5.38 -10.43 15.84
C ALA A 112 -4.52 -9.22 16.20
N ASP A 113 -4.88 -8.05 15.66
CA ASP A 113 -4.23 -6.78 15.97
C ASP A 113 -5.23 -5.64 16.16
N GLY A 114 -4.78 -4.60 16.87
CA GLY A 114 -5.52 -3.36 16.98
C GLY A 114 -4.65 -2.18 17.37
N VAL A 115 -5.02 -1.01 16.87
CA VAL A 115 -4.44 0.29 17.25
C VAL A 115 -5.55 1.27 17.53
N TYR A 116 -5.39 2.03 18.61
CA TYR A 116 -6.16 3.22 18.90
C TYR A 116 -5.20 4.40 19.02
N ARG A 117 -5.49 5.47 18.29
CA ARG A 117 -4.74 6.73 18.36
C ARG A 117 -5.74 7.85 18.60
N ASN A 118 -5.50 8.65 19.62
CA ASN A 118 -6.27 9.85 19.89
C ASN A 118 -5.31 10.99 20.25
N GLN A 119 -5.07 11.86 19.29
CA GLN A 119 -4.20 13.02 19.42
C GLN A 119 -5.06 14.27 19.32
N ASN A 120 -4.91 15.18 20.28
CA ASN A 120 -5.48 16.51 20.15
C ASN A 120 -4.70 17.34 19.12
N ASP A 121 -5.15 18.57 18.91
CA ASP A 121 -4.36 19.60 18.21
C ASP A 121 -2.91 19.65 18.74
N TYR A 122 -1.96 20.14 17.96
CA TYR A 122 -0.57 20.25 18.40
C TYR A 122 -0.10 21.69 18.52
N ASP A 123 0.86 21.94 19.41
CA ASP A 123 1.49 23.24 19.55
C ASP A 123 2.64 23.41 18.54
N THR A 124 2.80 24.65 18.08
CA THR A 124 3.92 25.10 17.26
C THR A 124 4.61 26.27 17.98
N PRO A 125 5.84 26.66 17.57
CA PRO A 125 6.48 27.87 18.09
C PRO A 125 5.65 29.16 17.91
N GLN A 126 4.64 29.15 17.03
CA GLN A 126 3.77 30.28 16.72
C GLN A 126 2.43 30.21 17.46
N GLY A 127 2.18 29.13 18.20
CA GLY A 127 0.92 28.86 18.91
C GLY A 127 0.31 27.52 18.53
N ARG A 128 -0.89 27.26 19.05
CA ARG A 128 -1.68 26.05 18.76
C ARG A 128 -2.01 25.97 17.27
N GLN A 129 -1.67 24.87 16.60
CA GLN A 129 -2.21 24.56 15.29
C GLN A 129 -3.62 24.02 15.47
N LEU A 130 -4.61 24.81 15.09
CA LEU A 130 -6.01 24.42 15.18
C LEU A 130 -6.34 23.33 14.16
N ASN A 131 -7.33 22.51 14.52
CA ASN A 131 -7.93 21.49 13.64
C ASN A 131 -6.91 20.47 13.10
N SER A 132 -5.93 20.12 13.94
CA SER A 132 -4.88 19.15 13.62
C SER A 132 -4.99 17.87 14.47
N TRP A 133 -6.12 17.69 15.15
CA TRP A 133 -6.47 16.51 15.93
C TRP A 133 -6.69 15.27 15.04
N VAL A 134 -6.50 14.09 15.62
CA VAL A 134 -6.63 12.79 14.95
C VAL A 134 -7.22 11.75 15.92
N ASP A 135 -8.27 11.03 15.50
CA ASP A 135 -8.82 9.82 16.15
C ASP A 135 -8.82 8.66 15.15
N SER A 136 -7.85 7.75 15.30
CA SER A 136 -7.69 6.58 14.42
C SER A 136 -7.97 5.29 15.19
N LYS A 137 -8.69 4.37 14.56
CA LYS A 137 -9.02 3.04 15.08
C LYS A 137 -8.78 2.00 14.00
N VAL A 138 -7.85 1.09 14.24
CA VAL A 138 -7.51 -0.01 13.34
C VAL A 138 -7.71 -1.32 14.07
N GLY A 139 -8.30 -2.31 13.40
CA GLY A 139 -8.44 -3.65 13.96
C GLY A 139 -8.47 -4.70 12.86
N SER A 140 -7.80 -5.82 13.11
CA SER A 140 -7.65 -6.88 12.12
C SER A 140 -7.68 -8.27 12.76
N ILE A 141 -8.12 -9.24 11.97
CA ILE A 141 -8.02 -10.66 12.29
C ILE A 141 -7.49 -11.42 11.07
N GLY A 142 -6.75 -12.49 11.31
CA GLY A 142 -6.23 -13.35 10.26
C GLY A 142 -6.11 -14.80 10.70
N ALA A 143 -6.09 -15.70 9.73
CA ALA A 143 -5.84 -17.12 9.94
C ALA A 143 -5.13 -17.71 8.74
N SER A 144 -4.23 -18.66 8.98
CA SER A 144 -3.52 -19.36 7.92
C SER A 144 -3.28 -20.84 8.24
N LEU A 145 -3.15 -21.61 7.18
CA LEU A 145 -2.67 -22.98 7.17
C LEU A 145 -1.31 -23.01 6.46
N SER A 146 -0.36 -23.73 7.04
CA SER A 146 1.01 -23.83 6.51
C SER A 146 1.59 -25.24 6.72
N GLY A 147 2.60 -25.58 5.93
CA GLY A 147 3.34 -26.84 6.02
C GLY A 147 4.41 -26.90 4.92
N ASP A 148 5.01 -28.07 4.71
CA ASP A 148 6.06 -28.24 3.70
C ASP A 148 5.61 -27.89 2.28
N TRP A 149 4.31 -28.03 2.00
CA TRP A 149 3.69 -27.68 0.72
C TRP A 149 3.65 -26.17 0.46
N GLY A 150 3.82 -25.33 1.49
CA GLY A 150 3.65 -23.88 1.45
C GLY A 150 2.60 -23.39 2.45
N PHE A 151 1.76 -22.44 2.04
CA PHE A 151 0.74 -21.85 2.92
C PHE A 151 -0.47 -21.29 2.17
N VAL A 152 -1.56 -21.09 2.90
CA VAL A 152 -2.73 -20.30 2.48
C VAL A 152 -3.33 -19.62 3.70
N GLY A 153 -3.79 -18.38 3.56
CA GLY A 153 -4.48 -17.70 4.63
C GLY A 153 -5.33 -16.54 4.16
N LEU A 154 -6.11 -16.03 5.10
CA LEU A 154 -7.07 -14.97 4.93
C LEU A 154 -6.91 -13.95 6.06
N SER A 155 -7.16 -12.69 5.77
CA SER A 155 -7.32 -11.66 6.79
C SER A 155 -8.44 -10.69 6.45
N ALA A 156 -9.03 -10.11 7.49
CA ALA A 156 -9.98 -9.02 7.41
C ALA A 156 -9.51 -7.89 8.32
N SER A 157 -9.57 -6.66 7.84
CA SER A 157 -9.16 -5.47 8.59
C SER A 157 -10.12 -4.32 8.36
N ARG A 158 -10.29 -3.50 9.40
CA ARG A 158 -11.01 -2.23 9.35
C ARG A 158 -10.09 -1.12 9.82
N PHE A 159 -9.97 -0.09 9.00
CA PHE A 159 -9.25 1.14 9.30
C PHE A 159 -10.26 2.29 9.35
N ARG A 160 -10.35 3.00 10.47
CA ARG A 160 -11.14 4.21 10.61
C ARG A 160 -10.23 5.33 11.06
N ASP A 161 -10.36 6.49 10.43
CA ASP A 161 -9.54 7.65 10.72
C ASP A 161 -10.39 8.90 10.63
N ASN A 162 -10.56 9.59 11.75
CA ASN A 162 -11.23 10.87 11.81
C ASN A 162 -10.19 11.93 12.15
N TYR A 163 -10.11 13.00 11.37
CA TYR A 163 -9.08 14.02 11.59
C TYR A 163 -9.54 15.39 11.09
N GLY A 164 -8.97 16.43 11.69
CA GLY A 164 -9.13 17.80 11.20
C GLY A 164 -8.19 18.09 10.03
N ASN A 165 -8.60 18.99 9.14
CA ASN A 165 -7.74 19.59 8.13
C ASN A 165 -7.10 20.89 8.69
N PRO A 166 -5.80 20.90 9.03
CA PRO A 166 -5.14 22.10 9.53
C PRO A 166 -4.93 23.18 8.47
N GLY A 167 -5.08 22.86 7.18
CA GLY A 167 -5.10 23.84 6.09
C GLY A 167 -6.37 24.69 6.08
N GLU A 168 -7.45 24.15 6.65
CA GLU A 168 -8.77 24.77 6.74
C GLU A 168 -9.31 24.67 8.17
N PRO A 169 -8.67 25.34 9.14
CA PRO A 169 -8.98 25.17 10.55
C PRO A 169 -10.32 25.78 10.99
N GLY A 170 -10.94 26.59 10.13
CA GLY A 170 -12.06 27.47 10.48
C GLY A 170 -11.65 28.58 11.45
N ASP A 171 -12.62 29.37 11.89
CA ASP A 171 -12.45 30.41 12.92
C ASP A 171 -13.46 30.22 14.07
N PRO A 172 -13.04 29.55 15.16
CA PRO A 172 -13.87 29.35 16.34
C PRO A 172 -14.37 30.64 16.98
N SER A 173 -13.69 31.77 16.79
CA SER A 173 -14.06 33.06 17.40
C SER A 173 -15.35 33.65 16.82
N ILE A 174 -15.68 33.27 15.57
CA ILE A 174 -16.92 33.63 14.89
C ILE A 174 -17.86 32.43 14.71
N GLY A 175 -17.52 31.28 15.31
CA GLY A 175 -18.30 30.05 15.26
C GLY A 175 -18.16 29.26 13.95
N GLU A 176 -17.18 29.61 13.12
CA GLU A 176 -16.84 28.88 11.90
C GLU A 176 -16.05 27.63 12.27
N ARG A 177 -16.53 26.46 11.84
CA ARG A 177 -15.86 25.19 12.06
C ARG A 177 -14.98 24.87 10.87
N GLY A 178 -13.81 24.28 11.12
CA GLY A 178 -12.91 23.83 10.07
C GLY A 178 -13.40 22.59 9.34
N VAL A 179 -12.66 22.23 8.30
CA VAL A 179 -12.90 21.01 7.53
C VAL A 179 -12.42 19.80 8.32
N SER A 180 -13.22 18.74 8.36
CA SER A 180 -12.82 17.48 8.99
C SER A 180 -13.18 16.30 8.10
N LEU A 181 -12.38 15.24 8.19
CA LEU A 181 -12.50 14.06 7.36
C LEU A 181 -12.85 12.87 8.24
N LYS A 182 -13.77 12.02 7.76
CA LYS A 182 -14.07 10.71 8.35
C LYS A 182 -13.85 9.63 7.31
N LEU A 183 -12.79 8.86 7.50
CA LEU A 183 -12.36 7.80 6.61
C LEU A 183 -12.71 6.44 7.22
N GLN A 184 -13.22 5.53 6.39
CA GLN A 184 -13.34 4.12 6.68
C GLN A 184 -12.86 3.29 5.50
N GLN A 185 -12.02 2.28 5.79
CA GLN A 185 -11.63 1.25 4.84
C GLN A 185 -11.90 -0.13 5.46
N ASP A 186 -12.61 -0.97 4.72
CA ASP A 186 -12.70 -2.41 4.95
C ASP A 186 -11.83 -3.12 3.92
N ARG A 187 -10.96 -4.03 4.39
CA ARG A 187 -10.06 -4.77 3.52
C ARG A 187 -10.04 -6.25 3.87
N TYR A 188 -10.12 -7.09 2.84
CA TYR A 188 -10.03 -8.54 2.93
C TYR A 188 -8.90 -9.02 2.04
N ASP A 189 -7.98 -9.79 2.59
CA ASP A 189 -6.83 -10.33 1.87
C ASP A 189 -6.86 -11.85 1.89
N LEU A 190 -6.43 -12.43 0.78
CA LEU A 190 -6.11 -13.85 0.62
C LEU A 190 -4.68 -13.95 0.12
N LYS A 191 -3.88 -14.78 0.76
CA LYS A 191 -2.51 -15.07 0.33
C LYS A 191 -2.23 -16.55 0.35
N GLY A 192 -1.38 -17.00 -0.54
CA GLY A 192 -0.83 -18.34 -0.46
C GLY A 192 0.44 -18.52 -1.27
N GLY A 193 1.10 -19.62 -0.98
CA GLY A 193 2.34 -20.04 -1.61
C GLY A 193 2.39 -21.55 -1.75
N LEU A 194 2.97 -22.03 -2.85
CA LEU A 194 3.39 -23.42 -3.01
C LEU A 194 4.91 -23.48 -3.05
N THR A 195 5.49 -24.37 -2.26
CA THR A 195 6.93 -24.65 -2.21
C THR A 195 7.27 -25.75 -3.22
N ASP A 196 8.32 -25.51 -4.01
CA ASP A 196 8.88 -26.44 -5.00
C ASP A 196 7.89 -27.07 -6.00
N PRO A 197 6.86 -26.35 -6.52
CA PRO A 197 5.83 -26.94 -7.40
C PRO A 197 6.36 -27.49 -8.73
N TRP A 198 7.56 -27.07 -9.16
CA TRP A 198 8.21 -27.56 -10.38
C TRP A 198 9.70 -27.86 -10.17
N GLY A 199 10.09 -28.23 -8.95
CA GLY A 199 11.46 -28.64 -8.58
C GLY A 199 12.05 -27.79 -7.46
N GLU A 200 13.16 -28.27 -6.90
CA GLU A 200 13.84 -27.63 -5.77
C GLU A 200 14.24 -26.17 -6.09
N GLY A 201 13.93 -25.27 -5.16
CA GLY A 201 14.19 -23.84 -5.28
C GLY A 201 13.17 -23.10 -6.14
N SER A 202 11.96 -23.65 -6.32
CA SER A 202 10.86 -22.97 -7.03
C SER A 202 9.72 -22.60 -6.09
N ALA A 203 8.91 -21.62 -6.50
CA ALA A 203 7.70 -21.26 -5.75
C ALA A 203 6.61 -20.70 -6.66
N LEU A 204 5.36 -20.95 -6.30
CA LEU A 204 4.20 -20.22 -6.80
C LEU A 204 3.64 -19.38 -5.66
N ARG A 205 3.55 -18.06 -5.81
CA ARG A 205 2.92 -17.17 -4.84
C ARG A 205 1.72 -16.49 -5.46
N TYR A 206 0.65 -16.35 -4.68
CA TYR A 206 -0.53 -15.62 -5.10
C TYR A 206 -1.07 -14.76 -3.97
N SER A 207 -1.64 -13.62 -4.32
CA SER A 207 -2.26 -12.68 -3.40
C SER A 207 -3.48 -12.06 -4.05
N PHE A 208 -4.55 -11.91 -3.29
CA PHE A 208 -5.76 -11.25 -3.71
C PHE A 208 -6.22 -10.32 -2.59
N GLY A 209 -6.66 -9.12 -2.93
CA GLY A 209 -7.16 -8.13 -2.01
C GLY A 209 -8.48 -7.54 -2.52
N HIS A 210 -9.47 -7.45 -1.63
CA HIS A 210 -10.68 -6.66 -1.83
C HIS A 210 -10.66 -5.47 -0.87
N THR A 211 -10.88 -4.27 -1.39
CA THR A 211 -10.95 -3.03 -0.60
C THR A 211 -12.25 -2.30 -0.88
N ASP A 212 -12.96 -1.91 0.18
CA ASP A 212 -14.06 -0.96 0.16
C ASP A 212 -13.67 0.24 1.02
N TYR A 213 -13.48 1.38 0.36
CA TYR A 213 -13.02 2.62 0.95
C TYR A 213 -14.09 3.68 0.77
N ALA A 214 -14.33 4.45 1.83
CA ALA A 214 -15.06 5.68 1.78
C ALA A 214 -14.43 6.69 2.73
N HIS A 215 -14.44 7.95 2.35
CA HIS A 215 -14.33 9.02 3.32
C HIS A 215 -15.30 10.14 3.01
N THR A 216 -15.62 10.91 4.03
CA THR A 216 -16.50 12.06 3.95
C THR A 216 -15.77 13.26 4.52
N GLU A 217 -15.72 14.31 3.72
CA GLU A 217 -15.26 15.63 4.11
C GLU A 217 -16.46 16.43 4.60
N PHE A 218 -16.27 17.08 5.74
CA PHE A 218 -17.29 17.87 6.40
C PHE A 218 -16.83 19.32 6.48
N GLU A 219 -17.68 20.23 6.05
CA GLU A 219 -17.57 21.66 6.33
C GLU A 219 -18.39 21.95 7.59
N GLY A 220 -17.74 21.87 8.74
CA GLY A 220 -18.43 21.91 10.03
C GLY A 220 -19.34 20.69 10.27
N GLU A 221 -20.66 20.86 10.12
CA GLU A 221 -21.63 19.75 10.26
C GLU A 221 -22.18 19.28 8.91
N GLU A 222 -21.95 20.06 7.84
CA GLU A 222 -22.46 19.76 6.52
C GLU A 222 -21.54 18.76 5.82
N VAL A 223 -22.14 17.86 5.05
CA VAL A 223 -21.38 16.94 4.19
C VAL A 223 -20.97 17.72 2.95
N GLY A 224 -19.67 17.95 2.78
CA GLY A 224 -19.11 18.59 1.58
C GLY A 224 -18.99 17.56 0.46
N THR A 225 -17.95 16.73 0.54
CA THR A 225 -17.66 15.71 -0.48
C THR A 225 -17.49 14.32 0.11
N VAL A 226 -18.04 13.33 -0.58
CA VAL A 226 -17.86 11.91 -0.28
C VAL A 226 -17.07 11.28 -1.42
N PHE A 227 -15.88 10.76 -1.11
CA PHE A 227 -15.15 9.93 -2.06
C PHE A 227 -15.24 8.47 -1.66
N THR A 228 -15.40 7.62 -2.66
CA THR A 228 -15.49 6.18 -2.50
C THR A 228 -14.59 5.48 -3.50
N LYS A 229 -14.03 4.35 -3.07
CA LYS A 229 -13.23 3.48 -3.92
C LYS A 229 -13.51 2.03 -3.56
N ARG A 230 -13.94 1.24 -4.54
CA ARG A 230 -14.05 -0.22 -4.43
C ARG A 230 -13.07 -0.85 -5.39
N ALA A 231 -12.25 -1.76 -4.90
CA ALA A 231 -11.21 -2.36 -5.71
C ALA A 231 -11.01 -3.84 -5.40
N ASN A 232 -10.78 -4.62 -6.45
CA ASN A 232 -10.22 -5.96 -6.38
C ASN A 232 -8.86 -5.94 -7.05
N GLU A 233 -7.86 -6.52 -6.40
CA GLU A 233 -6.51 -6.66 -6.96
C GLU A 233 -6.02 -8.10 -6.75
N GLY A 234 -5.42 -8.68 -7.78
CA GLY A 234 -4.83 -10.01 -7.74
C GLY A 234 -3.43 -10.00 -8.32
N ARG A 235 -2.55 -10.83 -7.74
CA ARG A 235 -1.19 -11.06 -8.20
C ARG A 235 -0.85 -12.53 -8.12
N VAL A 236 -0.19 -13.05 -9.15
CA VAL A 236 0.40 -14.39 -9.17
C VAL A 236 1.83 -14.29 -9.66
N GLU A 237 2.75 -14.96 -8.98
CA GLU A 237 4.17 -14.98 -9.28
C GLU A 237 4.71 -16.41 -9.23
N ALA A 238 5.40 -16.83 -10.28
CA ALA A 238 6.04 -18.13 -10.39
C ALA A 238 7.55 -17.93 -10.50
N SER A 239 8.30 -18.49 -9.55
CA SER A 239 9.76 -18.42 -9.50
C SER A 239 10.44 -19.74 -9.88
N PHE A 240 11.58 -19.64 -10.55
CA PHE A 240 12.32 -20.74 -11.14
C PHE A 240 13.82 -20.54 -10.87
N THR A 241 14.50 -21.64 -10.57
CA THR A 241 15.96 -21.70 -10.61
C THR A 241 16.37 -22.31 -11.95
N LEU A 242 16.90 -21.47 -12.85
CA LEU A 242 17.33 -21.86 -14.19
C LEU A 242 18.84 -22.15 -14.22
N GLY A 243 19.28 -22.86 -15.26
CA GLY A 243 20.69 -23.21 -15.46
C GLY A 243 21.62 -22.00 -15.45
N GLY A 244 22.86 -22.19 -15.00
CA GLY A 244 23.87 -21.13 -14.92
C GLY A 244 23.72 -20.20 -13.70
N GLY A 245 22.88 -20.56 -12.73
CA GLY A 245 22.72 -19.81 -11.46
C GLY A 245 21.67 -18.69 -11.53
N TRP A 246 20.83 -18.67 -12.55
CA TRP A 246 19.77 -17.67 -12.71
C TRP A 246 18.58 -17.99 -11.82
N GLN A 247 18.18 -17.04 -10.97
CA GLN A 247 16.88 -17.03 -10.32
C GLN A 247 15.95 -16.13 -11.16
N THR A 248 14.81 -16.66 -11.58
CA THR A 248 13.88 -15.95 -12.45
C THR A 248 12.48 -16.02 -11.87
N ALA A 249 11.72 -14.93 -11.95
CA ALA A 249 10.31 -14.93 -11.63
C ALA A 249 9.50 -14.30 -12.77
N PHE A 250 8.36 -14.91 -13.06
CA PHE A 250 7.35 -14.38 -13.98
C PHE A 250 6.08 -14.13 -13.18
N GLY A 251 5.38 -13.04 -13.46
CA GLY A 251 4.12 -12.80 -12.78
C GLY A 251 3.12 -12.02 -13.59
N LEU A 252 1.87 -12.14 -13.13
CA LEU A 252 0.72 -11.42 -13.61
C LEU A 252 0.12 -10.65 -12.43
N GLN A 253 -0.31 -9.42 -12.67
CA GLN A 253 -1.01 -8.59 -11.70
C GLN A 253 -2.18 -7.93 -12.39
N GLY A 254 -3.36 -7.94 -11.77
CA GLY A 254 -4.53 -7.28 -12.33
C GLY A 254 -5.34 -6.59 -11.27
N SER A 255 -6.02 -5.51 -11.66
CA SER A 255 -6.95 -4.79 -10.79
C SER A 255 -8.21 -4.39 -11.53
N ASP A 256 -9.31 -4.33 -10.80
CA ASP A 256 -10.59 -3.78 -11.23
C ASP A 256 -11.09 -2.88 -10.09
N SER A 257 -11.24 -1.60 -10.36
CA SER A 257 -11.61 -0.61 -9.35
C SER A 257 -12.60 0.42 -9.88
N THR A 258 -13.50 0.87 -9.01
CA THR A 258 -14.41 1.98 -9.27
C THR A 258 -14.10 3.09 -8.28
N PHE A 259 -13.79 4.28 -8.78
CA PHE A 259 -13.65 5.51 -7.99
C PHE A 259 -14.83 6.44 -8.28
N GLN A 260 -15.31 7.12 -7.24
CA GLN A 260 -16.39 8.10 -7.35
C GLN A 260 -16.22 9.19 -6.29
N ALA A 261 -16.35 10.45 -6.70
CA ALA A 261 -16.55 11.60 -5.82
C ALA A 261 -17.99 12.10 -5.96
N VAL A 262 -18.64 12.48 -4.86
CA VAL A 262 -20.00 13.06 -4.84
C VAL A 262 -20.01 14.21 -3.84
N GLY A 263 -20.28 15.42 -4.31
CA GLY A 263 -20.26 16.62 -3.48
C GLY A 263 -19.84 17.85 -4.26
N GLU A 264 -19.58 18.93 -3.54
CA GLU A 264 -19.14 20.20 -4.14
C GLU A 264 -17.76 20.08 -4.80
N GLU A 265 -16.90 19.20 -4.29
CA GLU A 265 -15.60 18.85 -4.87
C GLU A 265 -15.65 17.58 -5.73
N SER A 266 -16.79 17.31 -6.38
CA SER A 266 -16.89 16.25 -7.38
C SER A 266 -16.20 16.66 -8.69
N PHE A 267 -14.88 16.82 -8.68
CA PHE A 267 -14.12 17.28 -9.84
C PHE A 267 -13.72 16.14 -10.80
N VAL A 268 -13.82 14.88 -10.39
CA VAL A 268 -13.52 13.71 -11.23
C VAL A 268 -14.80 12.90 -11.45
N PRO A 269 -15.19 12.58 -12.70
CA PRO A 269 -16.33 11.73 -12.99
C PRO A 269 -16.11 10.33 -12.41
N LYS A 270 -17.21 9.61 -12.15
CA LYS A 270 -17.11 8.21 -11.71
C LYS A 270 -16.33 7.43 -12.77
N THR A 271 -15.25 6.78 -12.34
CA THR A 271 -14.31 6.11 -13.23
C THR A 271 -14.11 4.66 -12.83
N ASP A 272 -14.40 3.75 -13.76
CA ASP A 272 -14.05 2.34 -13.68
C ASP A 272 -12.69 2.13 -14.34
N THR A 273 -11.72 1.63 -13.57
CA THR A 273 -10.34 1.38 -14.00
C THR A 273 -10.05 -0.12 -13.98
N ARG A 274 -9.57 -0.65 -15.10
CA ARG A 274 -9.10 -2.02 -15.23
C ARG A 274 -7.65 -2.05 -15.64
N SER A 275 -6.83 -2.80 -14.89
CA SER A 275 -5.43 -3.01 -15.21
C SER A 275 -5.09 -4.49 -15.33
N LEU A 276 -4.20 -4.82 -16.26
CA LEU A 276 -3.56 -6.13 -16.35
C LEU A 276 -2.09 -5.94 -16.74
N GLY A 277 -1.20 -6.39 -15.87
CA GLY A 277 0.23 -6.34 -16.03
C GLY A 277 0.85 -7.73 -16.11
N ALA A 278 1.84 -7.87 -16.98
CA ALA A 278 2.76 -8.99 -17.00
C ALA A 278 4.17 -8.50 -16.73
N PHE A 279 4.90 -9.20 -15.86
CA PHE A 279 6.27 -8.85 -15.51
C PHE A 279 7.16 -10.07 -15.44
N ALA A 280 8.46 -9.83 -15.63
CA ALA A 280 9.50 -10.82 -15.45
C ALA A 280 10.72 -10.18 -14.81
N VAL A 281 11.38 -10.92 -13.93
CA VAL A 281 12.69 -10.56 -13.36
C VAL A 281 13.63 -11.73 -13.43
N ALA A 282 14.91 -11.45 -13.70
CA ALA A 282 15.96 -12.44 -13.70
C ALA A 282 17.18 -11.88 -12.98
N ARG A 283 17.71 -12.64 -12.02
CA ARG A 283 18.90 -12.30 -11.25
C ARG A 283 19.92 -13.43 -11.30
N ASN A 284 21.18 -13.06 -11.32
CA ASN A 284 22.28 -14.00 -11.11
C ASN A 284 23.33 -13.35 -10.21
N ASN A 285 23.98 -14.17 -9.40
CA ASN A 285 25.07 -13.75 -8.55
C ASN A 285 26.27 -14.67 -8.75
N TRP A 286 27.20 -14.23 -9.58
CA TRP A 286 28.54 -14.78 -9.65
C TRP A 286 29.38 -14.20 -8.51
N GLU A 287 30.42 -14.91 -8.09
CA GLU A 287 31.24 -14.62 -6.89
C GLU A 287 31.47 -13.12 -6.58
N ARG A 288 31.81 -12.33 -7.61
CA ARG A 288 32.02 -10.88 -7.51
C ARG A 288 31.01 -10.04 -8.29
N VAL A 289 30.20 -10.65 -9.15
CA VAL A 289 29.34 -9.93 -10.10
C VAL A 289 27.89 -10.32 -9.86
N THR A 290 27.04 -9.35 -9.58
CA THR A 290 25.59 -9.53 -9.59
C THR A 290 25.02 -8.86 -10.83
N ALA A 291 24.07 -9.50 -11.48
CA ALA A 291 23.27 -8.89 -12.53
C ALA A 291 21.78 -9.13 -12.24
N GLU A 292 20.97 -8.11 -12.51
CA GLU A 292 19.51 -8.20 -12.42
C GLU A 292 18.89 -7.51 -13.63
N PHE A 293 17.85 -8.11 -14.18
CA PHE A 293 17.06 -7.57 -15.28
C PHE A 293 15.59 -7.66 -14.92
N GLY A 294 14.83 -6.64 -15.29
CA GLY A 294 13.39 -6.59 -15.08
C GLY A 294 12.68 -6.03 -16.30
N ALA A 295 11.51 -6.57 -16.63
CA ALA A 295 10.64 -6.04 -17.66
C ALA A 295 9.17 -6.13 -17.22
N ARG A 296 8.38 -5.15 -17.62
CA ARG A 296 6.94 -5.10 -17.38
C ARG A 296 6.20 -4.46 -18.55
N VAL A 297 5.03 -5.00 -18.85
CA VAL A 297 4.03 -4.38 -19.71
C VAL A 297 2.69 -4.40 -19.00
N ASP A 298 2.00 -3.26 -18.97
CA ASP A 298 0.63 -3.19 -18.49
C ASP A 298 -0.33 -2.83 -19.62
N LYS A 299 -1.59 -3.19 -19.46
CA LYS A 299 -2.73 -2.63 -20.18
C LYS A 299 -3.67 -2.01 -19.16
N VAL A 300 -3.89 -0.71 -19.27
CA VAL A 300 -4.80 0.04 -18.39
C VAL A 300 -5.93 0.62 -19.21
N LYS A 301 -7.16 0.48 -18.72
CA LYS A 301 -8.38 1.02 -19.33
C LYS A 301 -9.18 1.80 -18.29
N TYR A 302 -9.62 2.98 -18.68
CA TYR A 302 -10.51 3.84 -17.91
C TYR A 302 -11.82 3.99 -18.66
N GLN A 303 -12.93 3.87 -17.95
CA GLN A 303 -14.27 4.09 -18.46
C GLN A 303 -15.01 5.01 -17.49
N THR A 304 -15.48 6.15 -17.98
CA THR A 304 -16.19 7.13 -17.15
C THR A 304 -17.70 7.02 -17.34
N ASP A 305 -18.47 7.41 -16.33
CA ASP A 305 -19.94 7.49 -16.42
C ASP A 305 -20.44 8.54 -17.43
N ILE A 306 -19.61 9.52 -17.78
CA ILE A 306 -19.84 10.50 -18.85
C ILE A 306 -19.53 9.96 -20.26
N GLY A 307 -19.16 8.68 -20.39
CA GLY A 307 -18.94 8.01 -21.69
C GLY A 307 -17.59 8.30 -22.34
N VAL A 308 -16.61 8.79 -21.59
CA VAL A 308 -15.22 8.96 -22.05
C VAL A 308 -14.39 7.76 -21.65
N ASP A 309 -13.82 7.09 -22.66
CA ASP A 309 -12.91 5.96 -22.49
C ASP A 309 -11.46 6.37 -22.82
N ARG A 310 -10.50 5.80 -22.08
CA ARG A 310 -9.06 5.93 -22.33
C ARG A 310 -8.36 4.59 -22.12
N ASP A 311 -7.36 4.29 -22.93
CA ASP A 311 -6.53 3.11 -22.76
C ASP A 311 -5.05 3.41 -22.97
N PHE A 312 -4.21 2.73 -22.20
CA PHE A 312 -2.76 2.89 -22.21
C PHE A 312 -2.09 1.52 -22.14
N THR A 313 -0.89 1.44 -22.72
CA THR A 313 -0.06 0.22 -22.69
C THR A 313 1.37 0.56 -22.27
N PRO A 314 1.60 0.98 -21.01
CA PRO A 314 2.93 1.37 -20.57
C PRO A 314 3.87 0.15 -20.56
N THR A 315 5.11 0.41 -20.95
CA THR A 315 6.21 -0.56 -20.96
C THR A 315 7.33 -0.08 -20.08
N SER A 316 8.01 -1.01 -19.41
CA SER A 316 9.12 -0.66 -18.52
C SER A 316 10.18 -1.74 -18.53
N VAL A 317 11.44 -1.32 -18.52
CA VAL A 317 12.60 -2.21 -18.51
C VAL A 317 13.65 -1.66 -17.55
N SER A 318 14.41 -2.57 -16.95
CA SER A 318 15.45 -2.21 -16.01
C SER A 318 16.60 -3.21 -16.04
N ALA A 319 17.79 -2.71 -15.72
CA ALA A 319 19.01 -3.49 -15.57
C ALA A 319 19.82 -2.96 -14.40
N SER A 320 20.32 -3.84 -13.54
CA SER A 320 21.35 -3.51 -12.57
C SER A 320 22.57 -4.43 -12.68
N GLY A 321 23.71 -3.85 -12.35
CA GLY A 321 24.98 -4.55 -12.22
C GLY A 321 25.63 -4.19 -10.88
N GLY A 322 26.12 -5.19 -10.17
CA GLY A 322 26.89 -5.04 -8.95
C GLY A 322 28.27 -5.67 -9.10
N PHE A 323 29.32 -4.96 -8.70
CA PHE A 323 30.68 -5.50 -8.59
C PHE A 323 31.17 -5.41 -7.14
N ARG A 324 31.44 -6.55 -6.53
CA ARG A 324 32.02 -6.66 -5.20
C ARG A 324 33.54 -6.71 -5.31
N PHE A 325 34.22 -5.63 -4.91
CA PHE A 325 35.69 -5.57 -4.89
C PHE A 325 36.26 -6.49 -3.81
N ASN A 326 35.64 -6.47 -2.62
CA ASN A 326 35.94 -7.31 -1.47
C ASN A 326 34.71 -7.35 -0.53
N GLU A 327 34.84 -7.94 0.66
CA GLU A 327 33.74 -8.08 1.61
C GLU A 327 33.15 -6.75 2.10
N GLN A 328 33.92 -5.66 2.04
CA GLN A 328 33.53 -4.34 2.55
C GLN A 328 33.07 -3.38 1.45
N TRP A 329 33.54 -3.56 0.21
CA TRP A 329 33.31 -2.62 -0.89
C TRP A 329 32.55 -3.26 -2.05
N ARG A 330 31.43 -2.64 -2.41
CA ARG A 330 30.62 -2.96 -3.59
C ARG A 330 30.29 -1.69 -4.35
N LEU A 331 30.39 -1.75 -5.67
CA LEU A 331 29.83 -0.76 -6.58
C LEU A 331 28.57 -1.34 -7.22
N THR A 332 27.51 -0.54 -7.31
CA THR A 332 26.27 -0.90 -8.01
C THR A 332 25.92 0.19 -9.00
N ALA A 333 25.48 -0.20 -10.20
CA ALA A 333 24.94 0.68 -11.23
C ALA A 333 23.57 0.17 -11.65
N ASN A 334 22.61 1.09 -11.82
CA ASN A 334 21.24 0.80 -12.24
C ASN A 334 20.90 1.65 -13.45
N LEU A 335 20.14 1.07 -14.39
CA LEU A 335 19.57 1.74 -15.54
C LEU A 335 18.11 1.33 -15.67
N ASP A 336 17.22 2.30 -15.70
CA ASP A 336 15.78 2.08 -15.69
C ASP A 336 15.12 2.94 -16.77
N HIS A 337 14.16 2.36 -17.49
CA HIS A 337 13.20 3.08 -18.32
C HIS A 337 11.80 2.65 -17.88
N ALA A 338 10.96 3.61 -17.51
CA ALA A 338 9.62 3.34 -17.02
C ALA A 338 8.60 4.28 -17.64
N GLU A 339 7.43 3.74 -17.96
CA GLU A 339 6.26 4.45 -18.43
C GLU A 339 5.12 4.21 -17.42
N ARG A 340 4.26 5.21 -17.24
CA ARG A 340 3.09 5.14 -16.37
C ARG A 340 1.86 5.59 -17.12
N ALA A 341 0.75 4.86 -16.97
CA ALA A 341 -0.55 5.37 -17.38
C ALA A 341 -0.95 6.55 -16.46
N PRO A 342 -1.40 7.70 -17.01
CA PRO A 342 -1.92 8.79 -16.19
C PRO A 342 -3.01 8.30 -15.23
N ALA A 343 -3.07 8.85 -14.02
CA ALA A 343 -4.10 8.52 -13.04
C ALA A 343 -5.45 9.11 -13.47
N GLU A 344 -6.56 8.58 -12.93
CA GLU A 344 -7.90 9.04 -13.26
C GLU A 344 -8.10 10.55 -13.01
N GLU A 345 -7.56 11.06 -11.89
CA GLU A 345 -7.55 12.49 -11.55
C GLU A 345 -6.74 13.33 -12.55
N GLU A 346 -5.62 12.81 -13.07
CA GLU A 346 -4.81 13.52 -14.08
C GLU A 346 -5.50 13.57 -15.45
N LEU A 347 -6.41 12.64 -15.74
CA LEU A 347 -7.11 12.54 -17.01
C LEU A 347 -8.43 13.31 -17.04
N PHE A 348 -9.16 13.28 -15.93
CA PHE A 348 -10.57 13.63 -15.92
C PHE A 348 -10.95 14.70 -14.90
N ALA A 349 -9.99 15.21 -14.10
CA ALA A 349 -10.22 16.37 -13.24
C ALA A 349 -10.76 17.56 -14.04
N ASN A 350 -11.90 18.08 -13.59
CA ASN A 350 -12.58 19.23 -14.17
C ASN A 350 -13.25 20.06 -13.06
N GLY A 351 -12.41 20.63 -12.20
CA GLY A 351 -12.82 21.46 -11.07
C GLY A 351 -11.63 21.71 -10.14
N PRO A 352 -11.74 22.69 -9.23
CA PRO A 352 -10.79 22.80 -8.12
C PRO A 352 -11.00 21.63 -7.14
N HIS A 353 -9.88 21.20 -6.56
CA HIS A 353 -9.76 20.47 -5.30
C HIS A 353 -8.48 20.96 -4.66
#